data_AF-H3SA14-F1
#
_entry.id   AF-H3SA14-F1
#
_cell.length_a   1.000
_cell.length_b   1.000
_cell.length_c   1.000
_cell.angle_alpha   90.00
_cell.angle_beta   90.00
_cell.angle_gamma   90.00
#
_symmetry.space_group_name_H-M   'P 1'
#
loop_
_entity.id
_entity.type
_entity.pdbx_description
1 polymer ?
#
loop_
_entity_poly.entity_id
_entity_poly.type
_entity_poly.pdbx_seq_one_letter_code
_entity_poly.pdbx_strand_id
1 'polypeptide(L)' 'MGSGFISFFGFIPLMIYMVVFVLGVYVSILVIRALHRAIRWQDLSIWEKQSRMGQPPVYPPER' A
#
# COMPACT_ATOMS: atom_id res chain seq x y z
N MET A 1 3.08 36.04 -34.88
CA MET A 1 2.34 34.85 -34.41
C MET A 1 3.28 33.66 -34.46
N GLY A 2 3.86 33.24 -33.33
CA GLY A 2 4.81 32.11 -33.31
C GLY A 2 5.30 31.75 -31.91
N SER A 3 5.49 32.75 -31.05
CA SER A 3 5.87 32.55 -29.65
C SER A 3 4.78 31.93 -28.77
N GLY A 4 3.50 32.20 -29.04
CA GLY A 4 2.38 31.64 -28.27
C GLY A 4 2.07 30.16 -28.56
N PHE A 5 2.44 29.66 -29.75
CA PHE A 5 2.20 28.25 -30.11
C PHE A 5 3.23 27.31 -29.47
N ILE A 6 4.48 27.74 -29.38
CA ILE A 6 5.58 26.95 -28.81
C ILE A 6 5.41 26.79 -27.29
N SER A 7 4.97 27.85 -26.59
CA SER A 7 4.72 27.79 -25.15
C SER A 7 3.51 26.91 -24.80
N PHE A 8 2.45 26.94 -25.62
CA PHE A 8 1.23 26.16 -25.40
C PHE A 8 1.47 24.65 -25.55
N PHE A 9 2.20 24.25 -26.61
CA PHE A 9 2.54 22.85 -26.86
C PHE A 9 3.54 22.26 -25.85
N GLY A 10 4.35 23.09 -25.17
CA GLY A 10 5.22 22.63 -24.08
C GLY A 10 4.52 22.59 -22.71
N PHE A 11 3.64 23.56 -22.44
CA PHE A 11 2.99 23.72 -21.14
C PHE A 11 1.91 22.65 -20.88
N ILE A 12 1.11 22.31 -21.88
CA ILE A 12 0.02 21.33 -21.71
C ILE A 12 0.56 19.92 -21.41
N PRO A 13 1.51 19.36 -22.19
CA PRO A 13 2.10 18.07 -21.86
C PRO A 13 2.81 18.07 -20.50
N LEU A 14 3.44 19.20 -20.13
CA LEU A 14 4.07 19.35 -18.81
C LEU A 14 3.04 19.28 -17.68
N MET A 15 1.91 19.96 -17.82
CA MET A 15 0.82 19.90 -16.83
C MET A 15 0.26 18.49 -16.71
N ILE A 16 0.03 17.80 -17.83
CA ILE A 16 -0.44 16.40 -17.83
C ILE A 16 0.58 15.51 -17.12
N TYR A 17 1.87 15.66 -17.44
CA TYR A 17 2.94 14.89 -16.81
C TYR A 17 2.97 15.10 -15.29
N MET A 18 2.84 16.35 -14.82
CA MET A 18 2.80 16.65 -13.38
C MET A 18 1.59 15.99 -12.70
N VAL A 19 0.41 16.04 -13.32
CA VAL A 19 -0.80 15.41 -12.78
C VAL A 19 -0.63 13.90 -12.68
N VAL A 20 -0.14 13.25 -13.75
CA VAL A 20 0.11 11.81 -13.77
C VAL A 20 1.18 11.42 -12.76
N PHE A 21 2.24 12.21 -12.62
CA PHE A 21 3.29 11.98 -11.65
C PHE A 21 2.77 12.03 -10.22
N VAL A 22 2.01 13.08 -9.86
CA VAL A 22 1.40 13.21 -8.53
C VAL A 22 0.43 12.06 -8.25
N LEU A 23 -0.40 11.70 -9.24
CA LEU A 23 -1.33 10.58 -9.12
C LEU A 23 -0.58 9.25 -8.92
N GLY A 24 0.49 9.03 -9.69
CA GLY A 24 1.35 7.86 -9.57
C GLY A 24 1.96 7.74 -8.17
N VAL A 25 2.57 8.82 -7.67
CA VAL A 25 3.13 8.87 -6.31
C VAL A 25 2.05 8.61 -5.26
N TYR A 26 0.87 9.21 -5.41
CA TYR A 26 -0.25 8.99 -4.49
C TYR A 26 -0.67 7.52 -4.43
N VAL A 27 -0.83 6.87 -5.60
CA VAL A 27 -1.17 5.46 -5.68
C VAL A 27 -0.06 4.59 -5.07
N SER A 28 1.21 4.88 -5.34
CA SER A 28 2.34 4.16 -4.75
C SER A 28 2.32 4.21 -3.22
N ILE A 29 2.08 5.39 -2.63
CA ILE A 29 1.95 5.54 -1.18
C ILE A 29 0.77 4.72 -0.64
N LEU A 30 -0.36 4.73 -1.35
CA LEU A 30 -1.56 4.00 -0.96
C LEU A 30 -1.31 2.49 -0.97
N VAL A 31 -0.61 1.98 -1.98
CA VAL A 31 -0.18 0.57 -2.07
C VAL A 31 0.76 0.22 -0.92
N ILE A 32 1.75 1.05 -0.61
CA ILE A 32 2.68 0.81 0.51
C ILE A 32 1.90 0.74 1.83
N ARG A 33 0.95 1.65 2.06
CA ARG A 33 0.09 1.63 3.25
C ARG A 33 -0.78 0.38 3.32
N ALA A 34 -1.36 -0.03 2.20
CA ALA A 34 -2.14 -1.25 2.12
C ALA A 34 -1.29 -2.49 2.41
N LEU A 35 -0.09 -2.55 1.83
CA LEU A 35 0.87 -3.63 2.05
C LEU A 35 1.33 -3.69 3.51
N HIS A 36 1.67 -2.55 4.11
CA HIS A 36 2.05 -2.48 5.52
C HIS A 36 0.92 -2.97 6.44
N ARG A 37 -0.34 -2.61 6.12
CA ARG A 37 -1.51 -3.14 6.83
C ARG A 37 -1.62 -4.65 6.63
N ALA A 38 -1.48 -5.15 5.41
CA ALA A 38 -1.57 -6.58 5.09
C ALA A 38 -0.48 -7.41 5.80
N ILE A 39 0.76 -6.91 5.85
CA ILE A 39 1.86 -7.54 6.59
C ILE A 39 1.49 -7.65 8.07
N ARG A 40 0.97 -6.59 8.69
CA ARG A 40 0.52 -6.63 10.09
C ARG A 40 -0.59 -7.66 10.32
N TRP A 41 -1.51 -7.82 9.37
CA TRP A 41 -2.54 -8.86 9.46
C TRP A 41 -1.96 -10.28 9.31
N GLN A 42 -0.98 -10.47 8.43
CA GLN A 42 -0.31 -11.75 8.25
C GLN A 42 0.48 -12.15 9.49
N ASP A 43 1.20 -11.21 10.11
CA ASP A 43 2.00 -11.44 11.31
C ASP A 43 1.13 -11.90 12.50
N LEU A 44 -0.02 -11.26 12.71
CA LEU A 44 -1.03 -11.69 13.70
C LEU A 44 -1.55 -13.11 13.42
N SER A 45 -1.85 -13.42 12.15
CA SER A 45 -2.35 -14.75 11.79
C SER A 45 -1.31 -15.86 11.98
N ILE A 46 -0.02 -15.55 11.82
CA ILE A 46 1.08 -16.48 12.06
C ILE A 46 1.25 -16.69 13.56
N TRP A 47 1.21 -15.62 14.34
CA TRP A 47 1.31 -15.69 15.80
C TRP A 47 0.18 -16.51 16.44
N GLU A 48 -1.06 -16.34 15.97
CA GLU A 48 -2.20 -17.17 16.40
C GLU A 48 -1.99 -18.66 16.07
N LYS A 49 -1.50 -18.98 14.86
CA LYS A 49 -1.22 -20.36 14.47
C LYS A 49 -0.09 -20.97 15.30
N GLN A 50 0.95 -20.20 15.60
CA GLN A 50 2.08 -20.63 16.42
C GLN A 50 1.66 -20.86 17.88
N SER A 51 0.78 -20.02 18.44
CA SER A 51 0.25 -20.19 19.80
C SER A 51 -0.52 -21.51 19.96
N ARG A 52 -1.31 -21.91 18.96
CA ARG A 52 -2.06 -23.17 18.97
C ARG A 52 -1.18 -24.41 18.86
N MET A 53 -0.01 -24.30 18.22
CA MET A 53 0.94 -25.42 18.09
C MET A 53 1.82 -25.60 19.34
N GLY A 54 2.05 -24.54 20.12
CA GLY A 54 2.83 -24.59 21.36
C GLY A 54 2.03 -24.87 22.63
N GLN A 55 0.70 -24.93 22.55
CA GLN A 55 -0.15 -25.13 23.72
C GLN A 55 -0.28 -26.63 24.04
N PRO A 56 0.31 -27.11 25.16
CA PRO A 56 0.12 -28.50 25.57
C PRO A 56 -1.38 -28.74 25.83
N PRO A 57 -1.92 -29.94 25.54
CA PRO A 57 -3.33 -30.24 25.75
C PRO A 57 -3.65 -30.06 27.24
N VAL A 58 -4.34 -28.96 27.56
CA VAL A 58 -4.88 -28.73 28.90
C VAL A 58 -6.12 -29.60 28.99
N TYR A 59 -5.96 -30.80 29.56
CA TYR A 59 -7.09 -31.64 29.89
C TYR A 59 -7.96 -30.91 30.94
N PRO A 60 -9.29 -30.83 30.74
CA PRO A 60 -10.17 -30.25 31.74
C PRO A 60 -10.03 -31.05 33.04
N PRO A 61 -10.02 -30.39 34.22
CA PRO A 61 -9.92 -31.11 35.48
C PRO A 61 -11.12 -32.06 35.60
N GLU A 62 -10.84 -33.36 35.72
CA GLU A 62 -11.87 -34.36 35.99
C GLU A 62 -12.60 -33.97 37.28
N ARG A 63 -13.91 -33.81 37.17
CA ARG A 63 -14.81 -33.53 38.29
C ARG A 63 -15.18 -34.81 39.01
#